data_AF-A0A3B3XXL6-F1
#
_entry.id   AF-A0A3B3XXL6-F1
#
_cell.length_a   1.000
_cell.length_b   1.000
_cell.length_c   1.000
_cell.angle_alpha   90.00
_cell.angle_beta   90.00
_cell.angle_gamma   90.00
#
_symmetry.space_group_name_H-M   'P 1'
#
loop_
_entity.id
_entity.type
_entity.pdbx_description
1 polymer ?
#
loop_
_entity_poly.entity_id
_entity_poly.type
_entity_poly.pdbx_seq_one_letter_code
_entity_poly.pdbx_strand_id
1 'polypeptide(L)'
;MGCGIWILFDTGSFLNVLSSEELQVVAAGLFIIGGVVALVSLTGCTGAALEKRFLLLVYFGFLIALVLGQLYVTILLLLNRDKIDSSLTQTVNNIISRYGNSSSRSDIIMDNIQHYTNCCGINGPDDWLKNSFIQTLNLTSLNVLPCSCFRSFQPSINSSWCLETNNTNETVSGTGNGILNEVQSTKTNSRNLDP
;
A
#
# COMPACT_ATOMS: atom_id res chain seq x y z
N MET A 1 -16.16 -18.67 -11.63
CA MET A 1 -15.09 -19.70 -11.58
C MET A 1 -13.82 -19.29 -12.32
N GLY A 2 -13.85 -18.90 -13.60
CA GLY A 2 -12.64 -18.58 -14.38
C GLY A 2 -11.59 -17.70 -13.67
N CYS A 3 -12.00 -16.55 -13.13
CA CYS A 3 -11.07 -15.60 -12.48
C CYS A 3 -10.30 -16.20 -11.27
N GLY A 4 -10.93 -17.10 -10.50
CA GLY A 4 -10.29 -17.71 -9.33
C GLY A 4 -9.21 -18.74 -9.69
N ILE A 5 -9.34 -19.40 -10.84
CA ILE A 5 -8.33 -20.36 -11.34
C ILE A 5 -7.09 -19.61 -11.86
N TRP A 6 -7.27 -18.44 -12.46
CA TRP A 6 -6.16 -17.60 -12.92
C TRP A 6 -5.33 -17.07 -11.73
N ILE A 7 -6.00 -16.59 -10.67
CA ILE A 7 -5.38 -16.20 -9.40
C ILE A 7 -4.60 -17.37 -8.78
N LEU A 8 -5.17 -18.59 -8.79
CA LEU A 8 -4.50 -19.77 -8.23
C LEU A 8 -3.18 -20.09 -8.96
N PHE A 9 -3.11 -19.84 -10.26
CA PHE A 9 -1.88 -20.03 -11.05
C PHE A 9 -0.81 -18.98 -10.71
N ASP A 10 -1.21 -17.72 -10.51
CA ASP A 10 -0.31 -16.63 -10.12
C ASP A 10 0.28 -16.79 -8.71
N THR A 11 -0.43 -17.49 -7.80
CA THR A 11 0.12 -17.85 -6.47
C THR A 11 1.43 -18.63 -6.54
N GLY A 12 1.71 -19.36 -7.62
CA GLY A 12 3.01 -20.04 -7.80
C GLY A 12 4.18 -19.06 -7.85
N SER A 13 4.00 -17.93 -8.54
CA SER A 13 4.94 -16.80 -8.56
C SER A 13 5.04 -16.13 -7.19
N PHE A 14 3.89 -15.90 -6.55
CA PHE A 14 3.79 -15.20 -5.26
C PHE A 14 4.46 -15.98 -4.11
N LEU A 15 4.37 -17.31 -4.10
CA LEU A 15 5.01 -18.19 -3.11
C LEU A 15 6.54 -18.13 -3.16
N ASN A 16 7.15 -17.86 -4.32
CA ASN A 16 8.60 -17.68 -4.43
C ASN A 16 9.08 -16.31 -3.89
N VAL A 17 8.17 -15.34 -3.76
CA VAL A 17 8.42 -13.97 -3.26
C VAL A 17 8.18 -13.85 -1.74
N LEU A 18 7.74 -14.95 -1.10
CA LEU A 18 7.30 -15.03 0.30
C LEU A 18 8.40 -15.35 1.33
N SER A 19 9.68 -15.32 0.93
CA SER A 19 10.85 -15.70 1.73
C SER A 19 11.27 -14.70 2.83
N SER A 20 10.43 -13.73 3.19
CA SER A 20 10.71 -12.70 4.21
C SER A 20 9.63 -12.73 5.29
N GLU A 21 10.03 -12.68 6.57
CA GLU A 21 9.12 -12.86 7.72
C GLU A 21 7.92 -11.90 7.70
N GLU A 22 8.15 -10.64 7.32
CA GLU A 22 7.09 -9.62 7.18
C GLU A 22 5.99 -10.06 6.20
N LEU A 23 6.37 -10.70 5.10
CA LEU A 23 5.42 -11.15 4.08
C LEU A 23 4.73 -12.47 4.48
N GLN A 24 5.37 -13.30 5.29
CA GLN A 24 4.75 -14.50 5.87
C GLN A 24 3.53 -14.14 6.74
N VAL A 25 3.59 -13.05 7.50
CA VAL A 25 2.44 -12.53 8.27
C VAL A 25 1.29 -12.11 7.34
N VAL A 26 1.60 -11.37 6.27
CA VAL A 26 0.61 -10.91 5.28
C VAL A 26 -0.05 -12.09 4.57
N ALA A 27 0.72 -13.08 4.11
CA ALA A 27 0.19 -14.25 3.41
C ALA A 27 -0.59 -15.19 4.34
N ALA A 28 -0.18 -15.34 5.61
CA ALA A 28 -0.98 -16.07 6.59
C ALA A 28 -2.37 -15.41 6.78
N GLY A 29 -2.41 -14.07 6.89
CA GLY A 29 -3.66 -13.31 6.92
C GLY A 29 -4.53 -13.54 5.67
N LEU A 30 -3.95 -13.41 4.48
CA LEU A 30 -4.64 -13.64 3.20
C LEU A 30 -5.16 -15.07 3.06
N PHE A 31 -4.39 -16.08 3.50
CA PHE A 31 -4.81 -17.49 3.46
C PHE A 31 -6.01 -17.76 4.37
N ILE A 32 -6.01 -17.22 5.59
CA ILE A 32 -7.15 -17.34 6.53
C ILE A 32 -8.39 -16.65 5.97
N ILE A 33 -8.25 -15.42 5.44
CA ILE A 33 -9.38 -14.68 4.83
C ILE A 33 -9.93 -15.45 3.62
N GLY A 34 -9.05 -15.91 2.72
CA GLY A 34 -9.42 -16.71 1.56
C GLY A 34 -10.12 -18.01 1.92
N GLY A 35 -9.66 -18.71 2.96
CA GLY A 35 -10.29 -19.92 3.50
C GLY A 35 -11.71 -19.67 4.01
N VAL A 36 -11.93 -18.59 4.77
CA VAL A 36 -13.26 -18.20 5.24
C VAL A 36 -14.18 -17.86 4.07
N VAL A 37 -13.72 -17.07 3.09
CA VAL A 37 -14.51 -16.72 1.89
C VAL A 37 -14.85 -17.97 1.05
N ALA A 38 -13.94 -18.93 0.93
CA ALA A 38 -14.18 -20.20 0.25
C ALA A 38 -15.24 -21.03 0.97
N LEU A 39 -15.17 -21.16 2.29
CA LEU A 39 -16.18 -21.86 3.09
C LEU A 39 -17.57 -21.22 2.95
N VAL A 40 -17.67 -19.89 3.06
CA VAL A 40 -18.93 -19.16 2.86
C VAL A 40 -19.50 -19.39 1.45
N SER A 41 -18.65 -19.36 0.43
CA SER A 41 -19.04 -19.57 -0.97
C SER A 41 -19.55 -21.00 -1.21
N LEU A 42 -18.88 -22.00 -0.64
CA LEU A 42 -19.30 -23.39 -0.68
C LEU A 42 -20.64 -23.58 0.07
N THR A 43 -20.81 -22.99 1.26
CA THR A 43 -22.06 -23.06 2.02
C THR A 43 -23.21 -22.38 1.29
N GLY A 44 -23.00 -21.23 0.65
CA GLY A 44 -24.03 -20.55 -0.16
C GLY A 44 -24.47 -21.37 -1.37
N CYS A 45 -23.51 -21.92 -2.12
CA CYS A 45 -23.80 -22.80 -3.26
C CYS A 45 -24.55 -24.07 -2.83
N THR A 46 -24.10 -24.71 -1.76
CA THR A 46 -24.71 -25.92 -1.18
C THR A 46 -26.11 -25.63 -0.61
N GLY A 47 -26.30 -24.48 0.04
CA GLY A 47 -27.57 -24.05 0.60
C GLY A 47 -28.64 -23.70 -0.45
N ALA A 48 -28.23 -23.30 -1.66
CA ALA A 48 -29.14 -23.15 -2.80
C ALA A 48 -29.50 -24.50 -3.46
N ALA A 49 -28.59 -25.48 -3.44
CA ALA A 49 -28.79 -26.80 -4.04
C ALA A 49 -29.56 -27.80 -3.16
N LEU A 50 -29.67 -27.55 -1.84
CA LEU A 50 -30.36 -28.41 -0.89
C LEU A 50 -31.60 -27.73 -0.28
N GLU A 51 -32.79 -28.25 -0.57
CA GLU A 51 -34.08 -27.85 0.04
C GLU A 51 -34.17 -28.10 1.57
N LYS A 52 -33.07 -28.43 2.23
CA LYS A 52 -33.00 -28.68 3.66
C LYS A 52 -32.95 -27.35 4.41
N ARG A 53 -34.13 -26.86 4.82
CA ARG A 53 -34.34 -25.60 5.59
C ARG A 53 -33.31 -25.33 6.70
N PHE A 54 -32.78 -26.37 7.34
CA PHE A 54 -31.71 -26.26 8.35
C PHE A 54 -30.40 -25.64 7.81
N LEU A 55 -29.95 -26.02 6.61
CA LEU A 55 -28.75 -25.43 5.98
C LEU A 55 -28.95 -23.94 5.69
N LEU A 56 -30.13 -23.55 5.24
CA LEU A 56 -30.49 -22.15 4.99
C LEU A 56 -30.45 -21.32 6.27
N LEU A 57 -30.93 -21.87 7.40
CA LEU A 57 -30.88 -21.21 8.71
C LEU A 57 -29.43 -21.06 9.23
N VAL A 58 -28.59 -22.08 9.07
CA VAL A 58 -27.16 -22.01 9.44
C VAL A 58 -26.43 -20.96 8.60
N TYR A 59 -26.69 -20.91 7.28
CA TYR A 59 -26.13 -19.90 6.39
C TYR A 59 -26.57 -18.48 6.78
N PHE A 60 -27.87 -18.28 7.05
CA PHE A 60 -28.40 -16.98 7.48
C PHE A 60 -27.82 -16.53 8.83
N GLY A 61 -27.67 -17.45 9.80
CA GLY A 61 -27.00 -17.19 11.07
C GLY A 61 -25.53 -16.79 10.89
N PHE A 62 -24.81 -17.45 9.97
CA PHE A 62 -23.43 -17.08 9.64
C PHE A 62 -23.33 -15.70 8.98
N LEU A 63 -24.25 -15.35 8.07
CA LEU A 63 -24.32 -14.01 7.49
C LEU A 63 -24.59 -12.92 8.54
N ILE A 64 -25.50 -13.17 9.49
CA ILE A 64 -25.74 -12.25 10.62
C ILE A 64 -24.47 -12.09 11.46
N ALA A 65 -23.76 -13.18 11.77
CA ALA A 65 -22.51 -13.13 12.52
C ALA A 65 -21.42 -12.33 11.77
N LEU A 66 -21.31 -12.48 10.44
CA LEU A 66 -20.41 -11.66 9.62
C LEU A 66 -20.80 -10.17 9.64
N VAL A 67 -22.08 -9.84 9.48
CA VAL A 67 -22.55 -8.44 9.48
C VAL A 67 -22.33 -7.78 10.84
N LEU A 68 -22.60 -8.48 11.94
CA LEU A 68 -22.32 -7.98 13.30
C LEU A 68 -20.81 -7.83 13.55
N GLY A 69 -19.99 -8.77 13.06
CA GLY A 69 -18.53 -8.68 13.13
C GLY A 69 -17.96 -7.50 12.33
N GLN A 70 -18.45 -7.30 11.10
CA GLN A 70 -18.09 -6.14 10.27
C GLN A 70 -18.51 -4.83 10.94
N LEU A 71 -19.74 -4.73 11.45
CA LEU A 71 -20.23 -3.56 12.18
C LEU A 71 -19.37 -3.28 13.43
N TYR A 72 -19.01 -4.30 14.20
CA TYR A 72 -18.12 -4.16 15.36
C TYR A 72 -16.73 -3.64 14.98
N VAL A 73 -16.12 -4.20 13.94
CA VAL A 73 -14.82 -3.74 13.41
C VAL A 73 -14.91 -2.30 12.88
N THR A 74 -15.98 -1.94 12.17
CA THR A 74 -16.21 -0.59 11.67
C THR A 74 -16.40 0.41 12.81
N ILE A 75 -17.17 0.09 13.84
CA ILE A 75 -17.33 0.94 15.03
C ILE A 75 -15.98 1.11 15.75
N LEU A 76 -15.21 0.03 15.92
CA LEU A 76 -13.89 0.09 16.56
C LEU A 76 -12.90 0.95 15.75
N LEU A 77 -12.90 0.82 14.43
CA LEU A 77 -12.12 1.63 13.49
C LEU A 77 -12.49 3.11 13.55
N LEU A 78 -13.79 3.44 13.61
CA LEU A 78 -14.27 4.82 13.74
C LEU A 78 -13.90 5.44 15.10
N LEU A 79 -14.08 4.70 16.20
CA LEU A 79 -13.73 5.16 17.55
C LEU A 79 -12.21 5.31 17.77
N ASN A 80 -11.39 4.53 17.06
CA ASN A 80 -9.93 4.59 17.14
C ASN A 80 -9.30 5.29 15.93
N ARG A 81 -10.09 6.00 15.12
CA ARG A 81 -9.67 6.61 13.84
C ARG A 81 -8.35 7.37 13.99
N ASP A 82 -8.29 8.32 14.93
CA ASP A 82 -7.14 9.21 15.07
C ASP A 82 -5.91 8.50 15.67
N LYS A 83 -6.11 7.41 16.42
CA LYS A 83 -5.04 6.50 16.88
C LYS A 83 -4.48 5.67 15.73
N ILE A 84 -5.32 5.24 14.80
CA ILE A 84 -4.94 4.45 13.62
C ILE A 84 -4.24 5.36 12.59
N ASP A 85 -4.79 6.54 12.30
CA ASP A 85 -4.17 7.59 11.48
C ASP A 85 -2.79 7.96 12.01
N SER A 86 -2.65 8.23 13.31
CA SER A 86 -1.35 8.60 13.91
C SER A 86 -0.36 7.44 13.93
N SER A 87 -0.80 6.21 14.17
CA SER A 87 0.06 5.01 14.11
C SER A 87 0.56 4.75 12.68
N LEU A 88 -0.32 4.85 11.68
CA LEU A 88 0.03 4.75 10.26
C LEU A 88 1.00 5.87 9.85
N THR A 89 0.72 7.10 10.29
CA THR A 89 1.58 8.26 10.07
C THR A 89 2.98 8.05 10.66
N GLN A 90 3.09 7.49 11.88
CA GLN A 90 4.38 7.17 12.50
C GLN A 90 5.14 6.09 11.70
N THR A 91 4.46 5.02 11.28
CA THR A 91 5.07 3.98 10.41
C THR A 91 5.60 4.58 9.11
N VAL A 92 4.83 5.42 8.42
CA VAL A 92 5.25 6.04 7.16
C VAL A 92 6.39 7.06 7.38
N ASN A 93 6.37 7.85 8.45
CA ASN A 93 7.51 8.72 8.80
C ASN A 93 8.79 7.91 9.10
N ASN A 94 8.68 6.71 9.69
CA ASN A 94 9.84 5.81 9.93
C ASN A 94 10.34 5.11 8.66
N ILE A 95 9.49 4.92 7.64
CA ILE A 95 9.95 4.53 6.30
C ILE A 95 10.71 5.71 5.66
N ILE A 96 10.08 6.88 5.58
CA ILE A 96 10.68 8.12 5.02
C ILE A 96 12.01 8.47 5.69
N SER A 97 12.14 8.31 7.01
CA SER A 97 13.38 8.63 7.74
C SER A 97 14.56 7.69 7.43
N ARG A 98 14.27 6.44 7.03
CA ARG A 98 15.24 5.37 6.70
C ARG A 98 15.42 5.14 5.19
N TYR A 99 14.55 5.70 4.37
CA TYR A 99 14.55 5.53 2.92
C TYR A 99 15.94 5.79 2.32
N GLY A 100 16.40 4.86 1.48
CA GLY A 100 17.72 4.89 0.84
C GLY A 100 18.88 4.35 1.69
N ASN A 101 18.69 4.07 2.99
CA ASN A 101 19.77 3.54 3.84
C ASN A 101 20.08 2.05 3.63
N SER A 102 19.09 1.26 3.17
CA SER A 102 19.26 -0.20 3.04
C SER A 102 18.30 -0.85 2.02
N SER A 103 18.04 -0.17 0.89
CA SER A 103 17.27 -0.62 -0.28
C SER A 103 16.14 -1.62 0.05
N SER A 104 15.23 -1.18 0.91
CA SER A 104 14.30 -2.04 1.62
C SER A 104 13.04 -2.33 0.80
N ARG A 105 12.32 -3.41 1.14
CA ARG A 105 11.02 -3.70 0.53
C ARG A 105 10.00 -2.59 0.77
N SER A 106 10.11 -1.90 1.92
CA SER A 106 9.34 -0.69 2.24
C SER A 106 9.63 0.49 1.31
N ASP A 107 10.85 0.63 0.78
CA ASP A 107 11.21 1.70 -0.16
C ASP A 107 10.52 1.44 -1.52
N ILE A 108 10.63 0.22 -2.04
CA ILE A 108 9.94 -0.21 -3.27
C ILE A 108 8.41 -0.08 -3.14
N ILE A 109 7.86 -0.37 -1.97
CA ILE A 109 6.42 -0.17 -1.69
C ILE A 109 6.07 1.33 -1.65
N MET A 110 6.91 2.17 -1.05
CA MET A 110 6.72 3.62 -1.04
C MET A 110 6.71 4.19 -2.46
N ASP A 111 7.67 3.81 -3.29
CA ASP A 111 7.79 4.27 -4.67
C ASP A 111 6.61 3.84 -5.54
N ASN A 112 6.18 2.58 -5.41
CA ASN A 112 5.00 2.06 -6.11
C ASN A 112 3.70 2.75 -5.67
N ILE A 113 3.55 3.05 -4.38
CA ILE A 113 2.41 3.82 -3.87
C ILE A 113 2.41 5.20 -4.49
N GLN A 114 3.50 5.96 -4.33
CA GLN A 114 3.58 7.37 -4.76
C GLN A 114 3.37 7.52 -6.28
N HIS A 115 3.96 6.63 -7.08
CA HIS A 115 3.73 6.57 -8.53
C HIS A 115 2.26 6.25 -8.89
N TYR A 116 1.60 5.33 -8.19
CA TYR A 116 0.21 4.95 -8.48
C TYR A 116 -0.80 6.02 -8.02
N THR A 117 -0.66 6.53 -6.80
CA THR A 117 -1.54 7.57 -6.23
C THR A 117 -1.27 8.96 -6.78
N ASN A 118 -0.12 9.17 -7.45
CA ASN A 118 0.38 10.46 -7.91
C ASN A 118 0.49 11.47 -6.75
N CYS A 119 1.12 11.07 -5.64
CA CYS A 119 1.38 11.96 -4.49
C CYS A 119 2.78 11.78 -3.91
N CYS A 120 3.37 12.87 -3.44
CA CYS A 120 4.68 12.87 -2.78
C CYS A 120 4.56 13.13 -1.26
N GLY A 121 5.11 12.24 -0.43
CA GLY A 121 5.07 12.36 1.04
C GLY A 121 3.72 11.96 1.66
N ILE A 122 3.45 12.42 2.89
CA ILE A 122 2.20 12.14 3.63
C ILE A 122 1.22 13.30 3.45
N ASN A 123 1.73 14.52 3.64
CA ASN A 123 1.03 15.79 3.50
C ASN A 123 1.55 16.55 2.27
N GLY A 124 2.84 16.38 1.94
CA GLY A 124 3.47 16.99 0.78
C GLY A 124 4.97 16.66 0.69
N PRO A 125 5.67 17.21 -0.32
CA PRO A 125 7.08 16.91 -0.58
C PRO A 125 8.01 17.29 0.57
N ASP A 126 7.64 18.26 1.41
CA ASP A 126 8.42 18.69 2.58
C ASP A 126 8.58 17.59 3.64
N ASP A 127 7.74 16.55 3.65
CA ASP A 127 7.90 15.39 4.53
C ASP A 127 9.26 14.68 4.32
N TRP A 128 9.84 14.76 3.11
CA TRP A 128 11.15 14.17 2.80
C TRP A 128 12.31 14.84 3.54
N LEU A 129 12.17 16.09 4.00
CA LEU A 129 13.19 16.77 4.83
C LEU A 129 13.43 16.09 6.19
N LYS A 130 12.57 15.14 6.57
CA LYS A 130 12.73 14.25 7.75
C LYS A 130 13.67 13.07 7.50
N ASN A 131 14.16 12.88 6.27
CA ASN A 131 15.06 11.80 5.91
C ASN A 131 16.48 12.00 6.49
N SER A 132 17.05 10.94 7.07
CA SER A 132 18.34 10.98 7.76
C SER A 132 19.54 11.25 6.84
N PHE A 133 19.49 10.81 5.58
CA PHE A 133 20.51 11.09 4.57
C PHE A 133 20.50 12.56 4.13
N ILE A 134 19.31 13.16 3.99
CA ILE A 134 19.18 14.60 3.66
C ILE A 134 19.72 15.48 4.81
N GLN A 135 19.36 15.15 6.05
CA GLN A 135 19.80 15.90 7.23
C GLN A 135 21.31 15.82 7.46
N THR A 136 21.93 14.63 7.30
CA THR A 136 23.38 14.47 7.47
C THR A 136 24.22 15.20 6.42
N LEU A 137 23.63 15.49 5.25
CA LEU A 137 24.27 16.28 4.18
C LEU A 137 24.01 17.79 4.28
N ASN A 138 23.22 18.28 5.25
CA ASN A 138 22.80 19.69 5.37
C ASN A 138 22.17 20.27 4.09
N LEU A 139 21.49 19.45 3.28
CA LEU A 139 20.90 19.88 2.01
C LEU A 139 19.55 20.56 2.26
N THR A 140 19.57 21.89 2.41
CA THR A 140 18.39 22.74 2.62
C THR A 140 17.50 22.92 1.38
N SER A 141 17.71 22.15 0.31
CA SER A 141 17.00 22.28 -0.96
C SER A 141 16.08 21.10 -1.22
N LEU A 142 14.87 21.38 -1.74
CA LEU A 142 13.86 20.41 -2.20
C LEU A 142 14.31 19.55 -3.41
N ASN A 143 15.61 19.52 -3.72
CA ASN A 143 16.19 18.87 -4.90
C ASN A 143 16.58 17.40 -4.62
N VAL A 144 16.39 16.92 -3.38
CA VAL A 144 16.54 15.50 -3.00
C VAL A 144 15.16 14.94 -2.66
N LEU A 145 14.37 14.73 -3.70
CA LEU A 145 13.13 13.95 -3.66
C LEU A 145 13.37 12.60 -4.35
N PRO A 146 12.59 11.56 -4.01
CA PRO A 146 12.67 10.30 -4.71
C PRO A 146 11.97 10.37 -6.06
N CYS A 147 12.39 9.45 -6.92
CA CYS A 147 12.05 9.41 -8.33
C CYS A 147 10.54 9.23 -8.56
N SER A 148 9.89 8.51 -7.66
CA SER A 148 8.44 8.27 -7.60
C SER A 148 7.59 9.52 -7.37
N CYS A 149 8.14 10.60 -6.82
CA CYS A 149 7.46 11.90 -6.67
C CYS A 149 7.37 12.72 -7.96
N PHE A 150 8.11 12.36 -9.01
CA PHE A 150 8.17 13.09 -10.27
C PHE A 150 7.29 12.44 -11.34
N ARG A 151 6.49 13.25 -12.02
CA ARG A 151 5.53 12.77 -13.03
C ARG A 151 6.18 12.30 -14.33
N SER A 152 7.39 12.79 -14.62
CA SER A 152 8.15 12.48 -15.83
C SER A 152 9.64 12.68 -15.58
N PHE A 153 10.43 11.71 -16.06
CA PHE A 153 11.89 11.80 -16.13
C PHE A 153 12.26 12.82 -17.21
N GLN A 154 13.13 13.78 -16.89
CA GLN A 154 13.84 14.61 -17.86
C GLN A 154 15.36 14.43 -17.68
N PRO A 155 16.23 14.74 -18.66
CA PRO A 155 17.67 14.48 -18.55
C PRO A 155 18.49 15.61 -17.91
N SER A 156 17.87 16.71 -17.47
CA SER A 156 18.54 17.94 -17.00
C SER A 156 18.70 18.03 -15.47
N ILE A 157 19.04 16.91 -14.81
CA ILE A 157 18.67 16.68 -13.40
C ILE A 157 19.87 16.24 -12.55
N ASN A 158 19.92 16.70 -11.30
CA ASN A 158 20.99 16.35 -10.36
C ASN A 158 20.46 15.95 -8.97
N SER A 159 19.45 15.07 -8.92
CA SER A 159 18.91 14.49 -7.68
C SER A 159 19.60 13.16 -7.35
N SER A 160 20.15 13.06 -6.14
CA SER A 160 21.10 11.99 -5.76
C SER A 160 20.50 10.59 -5.68
N TRP A 161 19.19 10.47 -5.53
CA TRP A 161 18.49 9.19 -5.47
C TRP A 161 18.08 8.64 -6.85
N CYS A 162 18.32 9.40 -7.92
CA CYS A 162 17.78 9.14 -9.24
C CYS A 162 18.83 9.08 -10.36
N LEU A 163 20.11 9.01 -10.00
CA LEU A 163 21.22 9.06 -10.95
C LEU A 163 21.30 7.77 -11.79
N GLU A 164 21.15 7.90 -13.10
CA GLU A 164 21.18 6.78 -14.05
C GLU A 164 22.56 6.11 -14.10
N THR A 165 22.68 4.91 -13.53
CA THR A 165 23.90 4.09 -13.62
C THR A 165 23.94 3.38 -14.97
N ASN A 166 24.81 3.85 -15.86
CA ASN A 166 24.86 3.42 -17.26
C ASN A 166 25.53 2.03 -17.44
N ASN A 167 24.92 0.99 -16.88
CA ASN A 167 25.28 -0.42 -17.03
C ASN A 167 24.02 -1.29 -16.97
N THR A 168 23.89 -2.23 -17.91
CA THR A 168 22.73 -3.13 -18.00
C THR A 168 22.71 -4.17 -16.89
N ASN A 169 21.88 -3.96 -15.86
CA ASN A 169 21.14 -4.97 -15.08
C ASN A 169 20.22 -4.25 -14.07
N GLU A 170 18.93 -4.22 -14.38
CA GLU A 170 17.81 -3.51 -13.73
C GLU A 170 17.99 -2.92 -12.32
N THR A 171 17.85 -1.60 -12.20
CA THR A 171 16.96 -0.93 -11.22
C THR A 171 16.72 0.53 -11.63
N VAL A 172 15.49 0.89 -12.00
CA VAL A 172 15.19 2.22 -12.56
C VAL A 172 14.93 3.25 -11.46
N SER A 173 16.00 3.93 -11.05
CA SER A 173 15.91 5.19 -10.30
C SER A 173 15.83 6.36 -11.30
N GLY A 174 14.68 7.06 -11.37
CA GLY A 174 14.32 7.99 -12.45
C GLY A 174 14.42 9.49 -12.15
N THR A 175 15.17 10.25 -12.94
CA THR A 175 15.60 11.61 -12.57
C THR A 175 14.57 12.72 -12.86
N GLY A 176 14.14 13.43 -11.80
CA GLY A 176 13.62 14.82 -11.75
C GLY A 176 14.15 15.50 -10.47
N ASN A 177 14.24 16.82 -10.22
CA ASN A 177 14.12 18.12 -10.94
C ASN A 177 13.16 18.30 -12.14
N GLY A 178 11.86 18.19 -11.89
CA GLY A 178 11.00 19.25 -12.44
C GLY A 178 11.35 20.61 -11.80
N ILE A 179 10.80 21.71 -12.31
CA ILE A 179 10.61 22.89 -11.45
C ILE A 179 9.64 22.49 -10.32
N LEU A 180 9.61 23.17 -9.17
CA LEU A 180 8.66 22.87 -8.07
C LEU A 180 7.20 22.69 -8.56
N ASN A 181 6.85 23.39 -9.65
CA ASN A 181 5.60 23.33 -10.41
C ASN A 181 5.22 21.93 -10.95
N GLU A 182 6.16 20.97 -11.02
CA GLU A 182 5.97 19.62 -11.59
C GLU A 182 6.18 18.48 -10.58
N VAL A 183 6.55 18.81 -9.35
CA VAL A 183 6.46 17.87 -8.21
C VAL A 183 4.97 17.51 -8.05
N GLN A 184 4.68 16.24 -7.75
CA GLN A 184 3.31 15.78 -7.45
C GLN A 184 2.79 16.39 -6.15
N SER A 185 2.35 17.65 -6.23
CA SER A 185 1.70 18.38 -5.16
C SER A 185 0.43 17.66 -4.74
N THR A 186 0.34 17.36 -3.45
CA THR A 186 -0.87 16.82 -2.81
C THR A 186 -2.11 17.57 -3.25
N LYS A 187 -3.19 16.84 -3.52
CA LYS A 187 -4.46 17.41 -4.01
C LYS A 187 -5.21 18.16 -2.90
N THR A 188 -4.66 19.31 -2.50
CA THR A 188 -5.18 20.17 -1.43
C THR A 188 -6.45 20.88 -1.87
N ASN A 189 -7.59 20.18 -1.75
CA ASN A 189 -8.89 20.66 -1.24
C ASN A 189 -10.05 19.85 -1.86
N SER A 190 -10.65 18.95 -1.06
CA SER A 190 -12.00 18.43 -1.26
C SER A 190 -12.59 17.97 0.08
N ARG A 191 -12.42 18.80 1.13
CA ARG A 191 -13.16 18.71 2.41
C ARG A 191 -13.76 20.08 2.73
N ASN A 192 -14.66 20.50 1.87
CA ASN A 192 -15.53 21.68 2.03
C ASN A 192 -16.76 21.53 1.12
N LEU A 193 -17.61 20.54 1.41
CA LEU A 193 -19.07 20.68 1.51
C LEU A 193 -19.69 19.31 1.83
N ASP A 194 -20.31 19.24 3.01
CA ASP A 194 -21.38 18.31 3.41
C ASP A 194 -22.20 19.08 4.46
N PRO A 195 -23.55 19.11 4.42
CA PRO A 195 -24.46 18.73 3.33
C PRO A 195 -24.94 19.93 2.47
#